data_AF-B4NS68-F1
#
_entry.id   AF-B4NS68-F1
#
_cell.length_a   1.000
_cell.length_b   1.000
_cell.length_c   1.000
_cell.angle_alpha   90.00
_cell.angle_beta   90.00
_cell.angle_gamma   90.00
#
_symmetry.space_group_name_H-M   'P 1'
#
loop_
_entity.id
_entity.type
_entity.pdbx_description
1 polymer ?
#
loop_
_entity_poly.entity_id
_entity_poly.type
_entity_poly.pdbx_seq_one_letter_code
_entity_poly.pdbx_strand_id
1 'polypeptide(L)'
;MLARSARIVHSDDKVKHRVLTYNFQEKIDRNLAEVQPESIDASQLDWRHFFHLKTMYEWLDKMAEKYPNRVTVLDMGSSTQGNAIKGVKLTSNANNKAIFIESGIHAREWISPAAATYIINQLLTSQDPKVQQLAQNYNWIIFPSVNPDGYKYTFEHDRMWRKNRQLFGTCRGVDLNRNYPDHWNSTGSSSDPTRYDYAGPSAGSELETKRLIDFIRANADKEQIKTYIALHSYSQMLMFPYGYTKERVSNYDDLQEFGKKASAAIKAESGRDYVSGSLFETIYPSSGGSMDWAHSEAGIPIAYTFELRGPPDSQDLFILPAVEIQPTASEAFTAIRTIVEAAAEKGYYK
;
A
#
# COMPACT_ATOMS: atom_id res chain seq x y z
N MET A 1 -17.18 -10.18 -33.94
CA MET A 1 -17.40 -11.65 -33.93
C MET A 1 -16.48 -12.31 -32.89
N LEU A 2 -16.51 -11.84 -31.62
CA LEU A 2 -15.61 -12.28 -30.52
C LEU A 2 -16.39 -12.33 -29.19
N ALA A 3 -17.45 -13.15 -29.14
CA ALA A 3 -18.25 -13.34 -27.92
C ALA A 3 -18.61 -14.81 -27.66
N ARG A 4 -17.84 -15.78 -28.19
CA ARG A 4 -18.21 -17.20 -28.12
C ARG A 4 -17.24 -18.14 -27.39
N SER A 5 -16.12 -17.68 -26.82
CA SER A 5 -15.09 -18.63 -26.36
C SER A 5 -14.87 -18.74 -24.85
N ALA A 6 -15.54 -17.95 -24.00
CA ALA A 6 -15.37 -18.04 -22.54
C ALA A 6 -16.28 -19.10 -21.86
N ARG A 7 -17.18 -19.76 -22.60
CA ARG A 7 -18.20 -20.65 -22.03
C ARG A 7 -17.79 -22.12 -21.87
N ILE A 8 -16.60 -22.54 -22.32
CA ILE A 8 -16.32 -23.97 -22.57
C ILE A 8 -15.48 -24.64 -21.46
N VAL A 9 -14.78 -23.90 -20.59
CA VAL A 9 -13.93 -24.54 -19.56
C VAL A 9 -14.68 -24.86 -18.25
N HIS A 10 -15.73 -24.10 -17.92
CA HIS A 10 -16.43 -24.25 -16.63
C HIS A 10 -17.61 -25.23 -16.64
N SER A 11 -17.93 -25.85 -17.79
CA SER A 11 -19.02 -26.84 -17.86
C SER A 11 -18.59 -28.24 -17.44
N ASP A 12 -17.30 -28.55 -17.56
CA ASP A 12 -16.77 -29.91 -17.40
C ASP A 12 -16.30 -30.18 -15.97
N ASP A 13 -15.88 -29.12 -15.25
CA ASP A 13 -15.55 -29.18 -13.84
C ASP A 13 -16.73 -28.63 -13.02
N LYS A 14 -17.10 -29.30 -11.92
CA LYS A 14 -18.15 -28.87 -10.95
C LYS A 14 -17.77 -27.60 -10.16
N VAL A 15 -17.09 -26.64 -10.80
CA VAL A 15 -16.64 -25.38 -10.21
C VAL A 15 -17.79 -24.38 -10.25
N LYS A 16 -18.31 -24.04 -9.06
CA LYS A 16 -19.27 -22.95 -8.90
C LYS A 16 -18.57 -21.63 -9.26
N HIS A 17 -19.14 -20.88 -10.17
CA HIS A 17 -18.64 -19.57 -10.59
C HIS A 17 -19.80 -18.57 -10.70
N ARG A 18 -19.49 -17.28 -10.65
CA ARG A 18 -20.40 -16.19 -11.01
C ARG A 18 -19.65 -15.15 -11.83
N VAL A 19 -20.31 -14.58 -12.83
CA VAL A 19 -19.76 -13.46 -13.59
C VAL A 19 -19.88 -12.20 -12.74
N LEU A 20 -18.75 -11.58 -12.39
CA LEU A 20 -18.74 -10.32 -11.62
C LEU A 20 -19.02 -9.11 -12.50
N THR A 21 -18.58 -9.13 -13.76
CA THR A 21 -18.80 -8.07 -14.74
C THR A 21 -18.78 -8.64 -16.15
N TYR A 22 -19.68 -8.17 -17.00
CA TYR A 22 -19.75 -8.54 -18.42
C TYR A 22 -18.96 -7.57 -19.30
N ASN A 23 -18.69 -6.35 -18.82
CA ASN A 23 -17.99 -5.31 -19.54
C ASN A 23 -16.98 -4.63 -18.62
N PHE A 24 -15.76 -5.14 -18.60
CA PHE A 24 -14.71 -4.56 -17.76
C PHE A 24 -14.20 -3.22 -18.31
N GLN A 25 -14.29 -3.01 -19.63
CA GLN A 25 -13.88 -1.75 -20.26
C GLN A 25 -14.72 -0.56 -19.78
N GLU A 26 -16.03 -0.73 -19.59
CA GLU A 26 -16.90 0.33 -19.05
C GLU A 26 -16.47 0.80 -17.65
N LYS A 27 -15.95 -0.11 -16.82
CA LYS A 27 -15.39 0.26 -15.51
C LYS A 27 -14.11 1.08 -15.67
N ILE A 28 -13.23 0.67 -16.58
CA ILE A 28 -12.01 1.42 -16.89
C ILE A 28 -12.36 2.82 -17.41
N ASP A 29 -13.28 2.92 -18.37
CA ASP A 29 -13.70 4.20 -18.97
C ASP A 29 -14.29 5.14 -17.91
N ARG A 30 -15.15 4.62 -17.03
CA ARG A 30 -15.67 5.37 -15.88
C ARG A 30 -14.53 5.89 -15.00
N ASN A 31 -13.59 5.01 -14.63
CA ASN A 31 -12.52 5.38 -13.69
C ASN A 31 -11.52 6.37 -14.30
N LEU A 32 -11.24 6.27 -15.60
CA LEU A 32 -10.44 7.26 -16.31
C LEU A 32 -11.14 8.61 -16.41
N ALA A 33 -12.47 8.66 -16.49
CA ALA A 33 -13.23 9.90 -16.43
C ALA A 33 -13.19 10.60 -15.05
N GLU A 34 -12.80 9.87 -14.00
CA GLU A 34 -12.61 10.40 -12.63
C GLU A 34 -11.16 10.86 -12.37
N VAL A 35 -10.26 10.69 -13.34
CA VAL A 35 -8.86 11.15 -13.26
C VAL A 35 -8.77 12.62 -13.66
N GLN A 36 -8.11 13.42 -12.85
CA GLN A 36 -7.81 14.81 -13.21
C GLN A 36 -6.68 14.88 -14.25
N PRO A 37 -6.70 15.84 -15.18
CA PRO A 37 -5.64 16.00 -16.18
C PRO A 37 -4.26 16.17 -15.54
N GLU A 38 -3.20 15.64 -16.16
CA GLU A 38 -1.82 15.78 -15.67
C GLU A 38 -1.35 17.25 -15.52
N SER A 39 -1.97 18.17 -16.27
CA SER A 39 -1.71 19.61 -16.22
C SER A 39 -2.41 20.35 -15.07
N ILE A 40 -3.23 19.67 -14.26
CA ILE A 40 -3.92 20.30 -13.13
C ILE A 40 -2.93 20.89 -12.13
N ASP A 41 -3.28 22.04 -11.55
CA ASP A 41 -2.47 22.62 -10.48
C ASP A 41 -2.50 21.71 -9.25
N ALA A 42 -1.33 21.34 -8.74
CA ALA A 42 -1.21 20.43 -7.61
C ALA A 42 -1.88 20.89 -6.30
N SER A 43 -2.20 22.18 -6.15
CA SER A 43 -3.00 22.69 -5.01
C SER A 43 -4.47 22.27 -5.07
N GLN A 44 -4.94 21.80 -6.22
CA GLN A 44 -6.28 21.25 -6.42
C GLN A 44 -6.35 19.74 -6.14
N LEU A 45 -5.26 19.11 -5.69
CA LEU A 45 -5.31 17.72 -5.24
C LEU A 45 -6.36 17.58 -4.14
N ASP A 46 -7.31 16.68 -4.35
CA ASP A 46 -8.41 16.38 -3.45
C ASP A 46 -8.55 14.85 -3.25
N TRP A 47 -9.59 14.43 -2.51
CA TRP A 47 -9.92 13.03 -2.29
C TRP A 47 -11.28 12.67 -2.92
N ARG A 48 -11.59 13.32 -4.03
CA ARG A 48 -12.78 13.10 -4.87
C ARG A 48 -12.41 12.65 -6.28
N HIS A 49 -11.12 12.66 -6.62
CA HIS A 49 -10.58 12.27 -7.91
C HIS A 49 -9.26 11.49 -7.77
N PHE A 50 -8.86 10.81 -8.83
CA PHE A 50 -7.52 10.20 -8.94
C PHE A 50 -6.56 11.15 -9.67
N PHE A 51 -5.28 11.09 -9.30
CA PHE A 51 -4.26 12.04 -9.77
C PHE A 51 -3.01 11.32 -10.30
N HIS A 52 -2.43 11.90 -11.35
CA HIS A 52 -1.16 11.46 -11.90
C HIS A 52 -0.02 11.62 -10.89
N LEU A 53 1.06 10.85 -11.08
CA LEU A 53 2.26 10.89 -10.22
C LEU A 53 2.81 12.31 -10.07
N LYS A 54 2.85 13.07 -11.17
CA LYS A 54 3.34 14.46 -11.21
C LYS A 54 2.59 15.34 -10.22
N THR A 55 1.25 15.38 -10.30
CA THR A 55 0.41 16.18 -9.41
C THR A 55 0.60 15.78 -7.95
N MET A 56 0.66 14.47 -7.67
CA MET A 56 0.89 13.96 -6.32
C MET A 56 2.24 14.42 -5.76
N TYR A 57 3.32 14.37 -6.55
CA TYR A 57 4.65 14.79 -6.10
C TYR A 57 4.79 16.30 -5.95
N GLU A 58 4.22 17.08 -6.88
CA GLU A 58 4.15 18.54 -6.76
C GLU A 58 3.32 18.96 -5.53
N TRP A 59 2.29 18.19 -5.17
CA TRP A 59 1.52 18.43 -3.96
C TRP A 59 2.35 18.19 -2.69
N LEU A 60 3.19 17.14 -2.65
CA LEU A 60 4.12 16.92 -1.55
C LEU A 60 5.10 18.10 -1.38
N ASP A 61 5.65 18.61 -2.50
CA ASP A 61 6.53 19.77 -2.50
C ASP A 61 5.79 21.01 -1.94
N LYS A 62 4.56 21.28 -2.38
CA LYS A 62 3.71 22.36 -1.84
C LYS A 62 3.40 22.18 -0.35
N MET A 63 3.23 20.96 0.15
CA MET A 63 3.04 20.73 1.59
C MET A 63 4.30 21.05 2.40
N ALA A 64 5.49 20.77 1.85
CA ALA A 64 6.76 21.17 2.46
C ALA A 64 6.94 22.69 2.48
N GLU A 65 6.59 23.38 1.41
CA GLU A 65 6.62 24.85 1.34
C GLU A 65 5.63 25.50 2.32
N LYS A 66 4.43 24.92 2.46
CA LYS A 66 3.38 25.43 3.35
C LYS A 66 3.65 25.17 4.83
N TYR A 67 4.32 24.06 5.15
CA TYR A 67 4.60 23.63 6.52
C TYR A 67 6.10 23.32 6.74
N PRO A 68 7.02 24.28 6.52
CA PRO A 68 8.46 24.02 6.42
C PRO A 68 9.09 23.52 7.73
N ASN A 69 8.47 23.82 8.87
CA ASN A 69 8.94 23.35 10.19
C ASN A 69 8.40 21.95 10.55
N ARG A 70 7.47 21.40 9.77
CA ARG A 70 6.82 20.11 10.04
C ARG A 70 7.01 19.10 8.92
N VAL A 71 7.21 19.53 7.68
CA VAL A 71 7.23 18.66 6.50
C VAL A 71 8.58 18.75 5.81
N THR A 72 9.20 17.60 5.59
CA THR A 72 10.42 17.49 4.79
C THR A 72 10.16 16.51 3.64
N VAL A 73 10.43 16.93 2.41
CA VAL A 73 10.39 16.01 1.26
C VAL A 73 11.54 15.02 1.36
N LEU A 74 11.24 13.75 1.11
CA LEU A 74 12.20 12.66 1.06
C LEU A 74 12.29 12.12 -0.36
N ASP A 75 13.49 11.71 -0.76
CA ASP A 75 13.76 11.05 -2.04
C ASP A 75 14.65 9.83 -1.78
N MET A 76 14.18 8.64 -2.18
CA MET A 76 14.94 7.39 -2.05
C MET A 76 15.81 7.09 -3.29
N GLY A 77 15.86 8.01 -4.25
CA GLY A 77 16.50 7.86 -5.54
C GLY A 77 15.54 7.45 -6.64
N SER A 78 16.09 7.03 -7.77
CA SER A 78 15.31 6.73 -8.97
C SER A 78 14.84 5.27 -9.05
N SER A 79 13.67 5.07 -9.65
CA SER A 79 13.14 3.81 -10.16
C SER A 79 13.87 3.33 -11.41
N THR A 80 13.47 2.15 -11.90
CA THR A 80 14.02 1.51 -13.10
C THR A 80 13.99 2.39 -14.35
N GLN A 81 12.94 3.18 -14.56
CA GLN A 81 12.80 4.11 -15.68
C GLN A 81 13.22 5.55 -15.33
N GLY A 82 13.83 5.78 -14.17
CA GLY A 82 14.41 7.07 -13.80
C GLY A 82 13.47 8.04 -13.08
N ASN A 83 12.25 7.64 -12.73
CA ASN A 83 11.36 8.48 -11.92
C ASN A 83 11.80 8.47 -10.45
N ALA A 84 11.76 9.61 -9.76
CA ALA A 84 12.07 9.66 -8.34
C ALA A 84 11.08 8.82 -7.52
N ILE A 85 11.54 8.24 -6.41
CA ILE A 85 10.68 7.61 -5.39
C ILE A 85 10.56 8.61 -4.24
N LYS A 86 9.54 9.48 -4.34
CA LYS A 86 9.34 10.62 -3.45
C LYS A 86 8.32 10.34 -2.35
N GLY A 87 8.59 10.85 -1.15
CA GLY A 87 7.70 10.82 0.01
C GLY A 87 7.89 12.04 0.90
N VAL A 88 7.33 12.01 2.10
CA VAL A 88 7.49 13.08 3.11
C VAL A 88 7.76 12.52 4.50
N LYS A 89 8.54 13.27 5.28
CA LYS A 89 8.63 13.13 6.72
C LYS A 89 7.83 14.24 7.39
N LEU A 90 6.87 13.87 8.23
CA LEU A 90 6.17 14.78 9.12
C LEU A 90 6.83 14.69 10.51
N THR A 91 7.45 15.78 10.95
CA THR A 91 8.14 15.86 12.25
C THR A 91 7.40 16.83 13.16
N SER A 92 7.02 16.36 14.35
CA SER A 92 6.52 17.23 15.41
C SER A 92 7.57 17.48 16.49
N ASN A 93 8.29 16.43 16.89
CA ASN A 93 9.43 16.49 17.80
C ASN A 93 10.48 15.50 17.32
N ALA A 94 11.75 15.93 17.27
CA ALA A 94 12.87 15.11 16.78
C ALA A 94 13.06 13.81 17.59
N ASN A 95 12.62 13.78 18.86
CA ASN A 95 12.73 12.61 19.73
C ASN A 95 11.52 11.66 19.64
N ASN A 96 10.48 12.01 18.88
CA ASN A 96 9.34 11.13 18.70
C ASN A 96 9.74 9.91 17.87
N LYS A 97 9.20 8.75 18.25
CA LYS A 97 9.29 7.53 17.46
C LYS A 97 8.53 7.70 16.14
N ALA A 98 8.97 6.97 15.11
CA ALA A 98 8.39 7.09 13.78
C ALA A 98 7.43 5.94 13.42
N ILE A 99 6.49 6.27 12.52
CA ILE A 99 5.61 5.35 11.81
C ILE A 99 5.95 5.49 10.33
N PHE A 100 6.26 4.36 9.69
CA PHE A 100 6.57 4.28 8.26
C PHE A 100 5.36 3.73 7.50
N ILE A 101 4.95 4.41 6.44
CA ILE A 101 3.88 4.00 5.54
C ILE A 101 4.40 4.00 4.12
N GLU A 102 4.31 2.86 3.45
CA GLU A 102 4.43 2.79 2.00
C GLU A 102 3.10 2.42 1.36
N SER A 103 2.97 2.81 0.10
CA SER A 103 1.78 2.59 -0.71
C SER A 103 2.15 2.52 -2.18
N GLY A 104 1.23 1.99 -2.98
CA GLY A 104 1.38 1.94 -4.43
C GLY A 104 2.52 1.03 -4.92
N ILE A 105 2.97 0.06 -4.12
CA ILE A 105 3.95 -0.95 -4.58
C ILE A 105 3.39 -1.77 -5.76
N HIS A 106 2.09 -2.04 -5.77
CA HIS A 106 1.36 -2.52 -6.92
C HIS A 106 0.65 -1.37 -7.64
N ALA A 107 0.99 -1.16 -8.90
CA ALA A 107 0.61 0.05 -9.63
C ALA A 107 -0.90 0.27 -9.80
N ARG A 108 -1.67 -0.79 -10.08
CA ARG A 108 -3.13 -0.71 -10.30
C ARG A 108 -3.96 -0.36 -9.07
N GLU A 109 -3.37 -0.38 -7.87
CA GLU A 109 -4.07 -0.24 -6.59
C GLU A 109 -4.23 1.25 -6.22
N TRP A 110 -4.85 2.05 -7.11
CA TRP A 110 -4.90 3.51 -7.03
C TRP A 110 -5.47 4.08 -5.72
N ILE A 111 -6.31 3.32 -5.03
CA ILE A 111 -6.88 3.71 -3.74
C ILE A 111 -5.81 3.82 -2.64
N SER A 112 -4.70 3.06 -2.75
CA SER A 112 -3.61 3.05 -1.78
C SER A 112 -2.81 4.36 -1.78
N PRO A 113 -2.27 4.85 -2.93
CA PRO A 113 -1.68 6.20 -3.03
C PRO A 113 -2.63 7.32 -2.61
N ALA A 114 -3.92 7.22 -2.96
CA ALA A 114 -4.92 8.22 -2.57
C ALA A 114 -5.17 8.24 -1.04
N ALA A 115 -5.16 7.08 -0.39
CA ALA A 115 -5.24 6.97 1.06
C ALA A 115 -3.97 7.52 1.75
N ALA A 116 -2.79 7.27 1.19
CA ALA A 116 -1.53 7.79 1.74
C ALA A 116 -1.50 9.33 1.74
N THR A 117 -1.91 9.98 0.64
CA THR A 117 -1.99 11.46 0.59
C THR A 117 -3.07 12.02 1.51
N TYR A 118 -4.19 11.29 1.69
CA TYR A 118 -5.22 11.66 2.66
C TYR A 118 -4.68 11.66 4.09
N ILE A 119 -3.95 10.61 4.48
CA ILE A 119 -3.33 10.50 5.81
C ILE A 119 -2.36 11.67 6.04
N ILE A 120 -1.51 12.00 5.06
CA ILE A 120 -0.63 13.18 5.13
C ILE A 120 -1.45 14.44 5.41
N ASN A 121 -2.54 14.67 4.66
CA ASN A 121 -3.38 15.85 4.87
C ASN A 121 -4.07 15.87 6.24
N GLN A 122 -4.58 14.74 6.72
CA GLN A 122 -5.21 14.66 8.05
C GLN A 122 -4.23 15.04 9.16
N LEU A 123 -3.00 14.53 9.10
CA LEU A 123 -1.95 14.82 10.08
C LEU A 123 -1.50 16.29 10.07
N LEU A 124 -1.67 16.99 8.95
CA LEU A 124 -1.32 18.40 8.79
C LEU A 124 -2.45 19.36 9.13
N THR A 125 -3.69 19.00 8.81
CA THR A 125 -4.81 19.97 8.75
C THR A 125 -5.98 19.67 9.69
N SER A 126 -6.09 18.44 10.20
CA SER A 126 -7.25 18.05 11.00
C SER A 126 -7.39 18.89 12.28
N GLN A 127 -8.63 19.22 12.60
CA GLN A 127 -9.01 19.92 13.83
C GLN A 127 -9.53 18.95 14.91
N ASP A 128 -9.59 17.65 14.62
CA ASP A 128 -9.93 16.64 15.62
C ASP A 128 -8.79 16.54 16.65
N PRO A 129 -9.07 16.76 17.96
CA PRO A 129 -8.06 16.66 19.01
C PRO A 129 -7.31 15.32 19.03
N LYS A 130 -7.98 14.20 18.70
CA LYS A 130 -7.33 12.88 18.64
C LYS A 130 -6.31 12.81 17.52
N VAL A 131 -6.62 13.38 16.36
CA VAL A 131 -5.71 13.44 15.21
C VAL A 131 -4.55 14.39 15.48
N GLN A 132 -4.81 15.53 16.13
CA GLN A 132 -3.75 16.46 16.52
C GLN A 132 -2.79 15.82 17.52
N GLN A 133 -3.30 15.13 18.54
CA GLN A 133 -2.47 14.40 19.51
C GLN A 133 -1.64 13.31 18.83
N LEU A 134 -2.25 12.55 17.91
CA LEU A 134 -1.55 11.55 17.11
C LEU A 134 -0.42 12.18 16.28
N ALA A 135 -0.67 13.29 15.59
CA ALA A 135 0.33 14.00 14.80
C ALA A 135 1.43 14.65 15.65
N GLN A 136 1.14 14.97 16.92
CA GLN A 136 2.10 15.58 17.85
C GLN A 136 3.01 14.56 18.53
N ASN A 137 2.51 13.36 18.79
CA ASN A 137 3.21 12.31 19.57
C ASN A 137 4.11 11.40 18.72
N TYR A 138 3.91 11.36 17.40
CA TYR A 138 4.66 10.49 16.50
C TYR A 138 5.19 11.25 15.29
N ASN A 139 6.34 10.82 14.78
CA ASN A 139 6.82 11.24 13.48
C ASN A 139 6.29 10.28 12.41
N TRP A 140 6.08 10.77 11.20
CA TRP A 140 5.48 10.00 10.11
C TRP A 140 6.37 10.05 8.89
N ILE A 141 6.68 8.90 8.31
CA ILE A 141 7.44 8.78 7.07
C ILE A 141 6.52 8.10 6.06
N ILE A 142 6.08 8.82 5.03
CA ILE A 142 5.01 8.35 4.14
C ILE A 142 5.46 8.46 2.70
N PHE A 143 5.42 7.34 1.97
CA PHE A 143 5.71 7.25 0.54
C PHE A 143 4.42 6.88 -0.22
N PRO A 144 3.79 7.84 -0.91
CA PRO A 144 2.54 7.61 -1.65
C PRO A 144 2.64 6.64 -2.83
N SER A 145 3.84 6.42 -3.37
CA SER A 145 4.07 5.46 -4.45
C SER A 145 5.52 5.00 -4.47
N VAL A 146 5.76 3.74 -4.11
CA VAL A 146 7.08 3.09 -4.22
C VAL A 146 7.31 2.39 -5.57
N ASN A 147 6.30 2.36 -6.45
CA ASN A 147 6.41 1.90 -7.84
C ASN A 147 5.98 3.01 -8.83
N PRO A 148 6.72 4.13 -8.91
CA PRO A 148 6.33 5.28 -9.71
C PRO A 148 6.21 4.95 -11.21
N ASP A 149 7.05 4.05 -11.72
CA ASP A 149 7.02 3.63 -13.14
C ASP A 149 5.75 2.86 -13.47
N GLY A 150 5.42 1.87 -12.64
CA GLY A 150 4.20 1.11 -12.79
C GLY A 150 2.98 2.02 -12.64
N TYR A 151 2.97 2.90 -11.63
CA TYR A 151 1.86 3.82 -11.39
C TYR A 151 1.60 4.68 -12.63
N LYS A 152 2.60 5.38 -13.18
CA LYS A 152 2.44 6.14 -14.44
C LYS A 152 1.90 5.29 -15.58
N TYR A 153 2.44 4.08 -15.76
CA TYR A 153 2.02 3.16 -16.82
C TYR A 153 0.52 2.79 -16.74
N THR A 154 -0.08 2.81 -15.54
CA THR A 154 -1.52 2.54 -15.38
C THR A 154 -2.43 3.68 -15.82
N PHE A 155 -1.92 4.92 -15.87
CA PHE A 155 -2.67 6.08 -16.38
C PHE A 155 -2.55 6.21 -17.90
N GLU A 156 -1.43 5.76 -18.46
CA GLU A 156 -1.07 6.03 -19.85
C GLU A 156 -1.33 4.85 -20.79
N HIS A 157 -1.31 3.61 -20.28
CA HIS A 157 -1.26 2.42 -21.12
C HIS A 157 -2.13 1.24 -20.63
N ASP A 158 -1.88 0.72 -19.44
CA ASP A 158 -2.56 -0.48 -18.92
C ASP A 158 -2.99 -0.27 -17.48
N ARG A 159 -4.27 0.07 -17.31
CA ARG A 159 -4.90 0.30 -16.00
C ARG A 159 -4.74 -0.86 -15.02
N MET A 160 -4.53 -2.08 -15.51
CA MET A 160 -4.44 -3.30 -14.70
C MET A 160 -2.99 -3.75 -14.44
N TRP A 161 -2.01 -2.96 -14.87
CA TRP A 161 -0.61 -3.23 -14.60
C TRP A 161 -0.31 -3.22 -13.10
N ARG A 162 0.42 -4.23 -12.62
CA ARG A 162 0.77 -4.40 -11.18
C ARG A 162 2.26 -4.17 -10.90
N LYS A 163 3.11 -4.78 -11.72
CA LYS A 163 4.56 -4.94 -11.50
C LYS A 163 5.31 -3.61 -11.65
N ASN A 164 6.62 -3.59 -11.41
CA ASN A 164 7.46 -2.49 -11.89
C ASN A 164 7.63 -2.57 -13.43
N ARG A 165 8.60 -1.82 -14.00
CA ARG A 165 8.79 -1.71 -15.46
C ARG A 165 10.13 -2.23 -15.98
N GLN A 166 10.84 -3.04 -15.21
CA GLN A 166 12.09 -3.71 -15.64
C GLN A 166 11.89 -4.60 -16.86
N LEU A 167 12.85 -4.61 -17.80
CA LEU A 167 12.74 -5.35 -19.06
C LEU A 167 13.45 -6.72 -18.97
N PHE A 168 12.74 -7.78 -19.38
CA PHE A 168 13.25 -9.15 -19.48
C PHE A 168 12.92 -9.72 -20.87
N GLY A 169 13.70 -9.34 -21.87
CA GLY A 169 13.40 -9.66 -23.26
C GLY A 169 12.11 -8.98 -23.73
N THR A 170 11.10 -9.77 -24.09
CA THR A 170 9.76 -9.27 -24.45
C THR A 170 8.84 -9.08 -23.24
N CYS A 171 9.19 -9.65 -22.08
CA CYS A 171 8.43 -9.54 -20.84
C CYS A 171 8.86 -8.31 -20.05
N ARG A 172 7.96 -7.79 -19.21
CA ARG A 172 8.25 -6.64 -18.35
C ARG A 172 7.77 -6.87 -16.92
N GLY A 173 8.53 -6.31 -16.00
CA GLY A 173 8.18 -6.12 -14.61
C GLY A 173 8.45 -7.32 -13.72
N VAL A 174 8.76 -7.01 -12.46
CA VAL A 174 8.80 -7.89 -11.30
C VAL A 174 7.69 -7.46 -10.33
N ASP A 175 7.08 -8.43 -9.66
CA ASP A 175 6.23 -8.15 -8.50
C ASP A 175 7.14 -7.71 -7.35
N LEU A 176 7.14 -6.41 -7.07
CA LEU A 176 7.99 -5.82 -6.03
C LEU A 176 7.69 -6.40 -4.66
N ASN A 177 6.46 -6.83 -4.37
CA ASN A 177 6.08 -7.47 -3.11
C ASN A 177 6.33 -8.99 -3.10
N ARG A 178 7.17 -9.49 -4.03
CA ARG A 178 7.78 -10.83 -4.02
C ARG A 178 9.30 -10.77 -4.09
N ASN A 179 9.88 -9.57 -4.09
CA ASN A 179 11.28 -9.35 -4.43
C ASN A 179 12.19 -9.15 -3.21
N TYR A 180 11.65 -9.04 -1.99
CA TYR A 180 12.46 -8.77 -0.80
C TYR A 180 13.33 -9.98 -0.42
N PRO A 181 14.54 -9.75 0.13
CA PRO A 181 15.48 -10.81 0.52
C PRO A 181 15.11 -11.44 1.87
N ASP A 182 13.85 -11.83 2.00
CA ASP A 182 13.31 -12.54 3.17
C ASP A 182 12.48 -13.72 2.68
N HIS A 183 13.01 -14.93 2.90
CA HIS A 183 12.48 -16.19 2.38
C HIS A 183 12.15 -16.15 0.86
N TRP A 184 12.90 -15.36 0.09
CA TRP A 184 12.62 -15.02 -1.31
C TRP A 184 12.30 -16.24 -2.18
N ASN A 185 11.22 -16.13 -2.95
CA ASN A 185 10.80 -17.11 -3.94
C ASN A 185 10.63 -18.56 -3.40
N SER A 186 10.23 -18.69 -2.14
CA SER A 186 10.01 -20.00 -1.49
C SER A 186 8.55 -20.47 -1.57
N THR A 187 7.59 -19.54 -1.62
CA THR A 187 6.16 -19.85 -1.77
C THR A 187 5.37 -18.67 -2.35
N GLY A 188 4.22 -18.94 -2.99
CA GLY A 188 3.30 -17.91 -3.49
C GLY A 188 3.92 -16.86 -4.42
N SER A 189 4.90 -17.27 -5.22
CA SER A 189 5.68 -16.47 -6.16
C SER A 189 6.08 -17.31 -7.37
N SER A 190 6.49 -16.65 -8.46
CA SER A 190 6.93 -17.31 -9.69
C SER A 190 8.35 -16.92 -10.08
N SER A 191 9.08 -17.87 -10.68
CA SER A 191 10.36 -17.64 -11.38
C SER A 191 10.18 -17.32 -12.88
N ASP A 192 8.94 -17.32 -13.40
CA ASP A 192 8.66 -17.05 -14.82
C ASP A 192 8.37 -15.55 -15.04
N PRO A 193 9.18 -14.85 -15.86
CA PRO A 193 9.04 -13.40 -16.09
C PRO A 193 7.72 -12.98 -16.76
N THR A 194 6.98 -13.92 -17.35
CA THR A 194 5.65 -13.66 -17.94
C THR A 194 4.56 -13.54 -16.88
N ARG A 195 4.79 -14.04 -15.66
CA ARG A 195 3.80 -14.14 -14.60
C ARG A 195 3.62 -12.81 -13.86
N TYR A 196 2.41 -12.61 -13.33
CA TYR A 196 2.07 -11.39 -12.59
C TYR A 196 2.73 -11.33 -11.20
N ASP A 197 3.09 -12.50 -10.66
CA ASP A 197 3.74 -12.74 -9.37
C ASP A 197 5.23 -13.14 -9.54
N TYR A 198 5.84 -12.74 -10.65
CA TYR A 198 7.26 -12.97 -10.91
C TYR A 198 8.13 -12.28 -9.84
N ALA A 199 8.93 -13.06 -9.11
CA ALA A 199 9.73 -12.60 -7.96
C ALA A 199 11.05 -11.90 -8.34
N GLY A 200 11.37 -11.84 -9.64
CA GLY A 200 12.61 -11.28 -10.16
C GLY A 200 13.71 -12.33 -10.37
N PRO A 201 14.86 -11.94 -10.93
CA PRO A 201 15.98 -12.85 -11.18
C PRO A 201 16.75 -13.25 -9.91
N SER A 202 16.69 -12.42 -8.86
CA SER A 202 17.28 -12.69 -7.54
C SER A 202 16.54 -11.91 -6.46
N ALA A 203 16.75 -12.28 -5.20
CA ALA A 203 16.32 -11.47 -4.07
C ALA A 203 16.89 -10.04 -4.15
N GLY A 204 16.07 -9.02 -3.89
CA GLY A 204 16.42 -7.61 -3.99
C GLY A 204 16.91 -7.19 -5.37
N SER A 205 16.46 -7.83 -6.44
CA SER A 205 16.94 -7.51 -7.80
C SER A 205 16.50 -6.13 -8.26
N GLU A 206 15.29 -5.70 -7.90
CA GLU A 206 14.71 -4.47 -8.45
C GLU A 206 15.24 -3.21 -7.77
N LEU A 207 15.38 -2.14 -8.54
CA LEU A 207 15.93 -0.89 -8.05
C LEU A 207 15.01 -0.27 -6.98
N GLU A 208 13.70 -0.31 -7.21
CA GLU A 208 12.69 0.19 -6.27
C GLU A 208 12.76 -0.56 -4.93
N THR A 209 12.86 -1.89 -4.96
CA THR A 209 13.03 -2.73 -3.77
C THR A 209 14.30 -2.36 -3.02
N LYS A 210 15.44 -2.23 -3.73
CA LYS A 210 16.72 -1.81 -3.14
C LYS A 210 16.61 -0.45 -2.47
N ARG A 211 15.96 0.52 -3.10
CA ARG A 211 15.77 1.86 -2.54
C ARG A 211 15.01 1.83 -1.21
N LEU A 212 13.95 1.05 -1.13
CA LEU A 212 13.18 0.93 0.11
C LEU A 212 14.00 0.23 1.21
N ILE A 213 14.70 -0.85 0.87
CA ILE A 213 15.58 -1.59 1.79
C ILE A 213 16.66 -0.68 2.35
N ASP A 214 17.38 0.03 1.49
CA ASP A 214 18.48 0.91 1.88
C ASP A 214 17.97 2.06 2.75
N PHE A 215 16.83 2.65 2.39
CA PHE A 215 16.22 3.71 3.17
C PHE A 215 15.80 3.23 4.56
N ILE A 216 15.11 2.11 4.67
CA ILE A 216 14.64 1.59 5.96
C ILE A 216 15.84 1.19 6.82
N ARG A 217 16.84 0.48 6.28
CA ARG A 217 18.06 0.14 7.03
C ARG A 217 18.80 1.38 7.56
N ALA A 218 18.87 2.44 6.77
CA ALA A 218 19.53 3.68 7.17
C ALA A 218 18.74 4.48 8.23
N ASN A 219 17.42 4.27 8.36
CA ASN A 219 16.55 5.13 9.17
C ASN A 219 15.78 4.40 10.27
N ALA A 220 15.68 3.07 10.29
CA ALA A 220 14.90 2.32 11.27
C ALA A 220 15.32 2.66 12.71
N ASP A 221 16.61 2.56 13.03
CA ASP A 221 17.12 2.89 14.36
C ASP A 221 17.19 4.40 14.59
N LYS A 222 17.66 5.15 13.59
CA LYS A 222 17.84 6.61 13.67
C LYS A 222 16.53 7.34 13.95
N GLU A 223 15.46 6.98 13.24
CA GLU A 223 14.13 7.57 13.37
C GLU A 223 13.26 6.79 14.39
N GLN A 224 13.82 5.73 14.97
CA GLN A 224 13.13 4.83 15.89
C GLN A 224 11.78 4.38 15.32
N ILE A 225 11.79 3.82 14.10
CA ILE A 225 10.59 3.34 13.42
C ILE A 225 10.02 2.15 14.21
N LYS A 226 8.82 2.31 14.75
CA LYS A 226 8.14 1.26 15.54
C LYS A 226 7.02 0.56 14.80
N THR A 227 6.44 1.23 13.82
CA THR A 227 5.35 0.69 12.99
C THR A 227 5.66 0.85 11.51
N TYR A 228 5.45 -0.23 10.76
CA TYR A 228 5.51 -0.30 9.31
C TYR A 228 4.14 -0.69 8.75
N ILE A 229 3.58 0.12 7.86
CA ILE A 229 2.31 -0.14 7.18
C ILE A 229 2.54 -0.16 5.67
N ALA A 230 2.18 -1.27 5.03
CA ALA A 230 2.10 -1.41 3.58
C ALA A 230 0.62 -1.29 3.15
N LEU A 231 0.26 -0.23 2.44
CA LEU A 231 -1.09 -0.04 1.93
C LEU A 231 -1.25 -0.70 0.55
N HIS A 232 -2.22 -1.60 0.45
CA HIS A 232 -2.61 -2.34 -0.74
C HIS A 232 -4.11 -2.25 -1.00
N SER A 233 -4.58 -2.80 -2.11
CA SER A 233 -5.99 -3.12 -2.32
C SER A 233 -6.14 -4.29 -3.28
N TYR A 234 -7.19 -5.09 -3.21
CA TYR A 234 -8.38 -4.99 -2.36
C TYR A 234 -8.55 -6.30 -1.60
N SER A 235 -9.33 -6.28 -0.52
CA SER A 235 -9.99 -7.44 0.10
C SER A 235 -10.58 -7.13 1.48
N GLN A 236 -10.40 -5.92 2.02
CA GLN A 236 -10.76 -5.54 3.38
C GLN A 236 -10.05 -6.44 4.43
N MET A 237 -8.72 -6.45 4.42
CA MET A 237 -7.90 -7.25 5.32
C MET A 237 -6.82 -6.43 6.02
N LEU A 238 -6.58 -6.69 7.30
CA LEU A 238 -5.49 -6.14 8.11
C LEU A 238 -4.57 -7.28 8.51
N MET A 239 -3.54 -7.52 7.72
CA MET A 239 -2.67 -8.69 7.85
C MET A 239 -1.35 -8.30 8.52
N PHE A 240 -0.77 -9.22 9.27
CA PHE A 240 0.56 -9.07 9.89
C PHE A 240 1.44 -10.31 9.60
N PRO A 241 2.74 -10.31 9.93
CA PRO A 241 3.60 -11.43 9.65
C PRO A 241 3.18 -12.75 10.34
N TYR A 242 3.51 -13.91 9.78
CA TYR A 242 4.23 -14.10 8.52
C TYR A 242 3.30 -14.36 7.34
N GLY A 243 3.79 -14.04 6.15
CA GLY A 243 3.22 -14.49 4.88
C GLY A 243 3.80 -15.80 4.37
N TYR A 244 5.10 -16.04 4.58
CA TYR A 244 5.78 -17.21 4.00
C TYR A 244 5.58 -18.52 4.78
N THR A 245 5.22 -18.44 6.07
CA THR A 245 5.11 -19.59 6.97
C THR A 245 3.92 -19.48 7.91
N LYS A 246 3.49 -20.63 8.46
CA LYS A 246 2.51 -20.73 9.55
C LYS A 246 3.09 -20.46 10.94
N GLU A 247 4.40 -20.32 11.03
CA GLU A 247 5.05 -19.99 12.30
C GLU A 247 4.63 -18.59 12.77
N ARG A 248 4.59 -18.41 14.09
CA ARG A 248 4.16 -17.16 14.70
C ARG A 248 5.38 -16.31 15.06
N VAL A 249 5.27 -15.00 14.83
CA VAL A 249 6.22 -14.02 15.39
C VAL A 249 6.15 -14.00 16.91
N SER A 250 7.21 -13.54 17.56
CA SER A 250 7.30 -13.49 19.03
C SER A 250 6.21 -12.63 19.67
N ASN A 251 5.76 -11.57 18.99
CA ASN A 251 4.70 -10.67 19.43
C ASN A 251 3.34 -10.93 18.73
N TYR A 252 3.09 -12.16 18.28
CA TYR A 252 1.89 -12.49 17.50
C TYR A 252 0.58 -12.11 18.20
N ASP A 253 0.47 -12.38 19.51
CA ASP A 253 -0.76 -12.10 20.26
C ASP A 253 -1.06 -10.60 20.35
N ASP A 254 -0.03 -9.76 20.48
CA ASP A 254 -0.17 -8.30 20.46
C ASP A 254 -0.63 -7.81 19.07
N LEU A 255 0.00 -8.29 17.99
CA LEU A 255 -0.44 -7.95 16.63
C LEU A 255 -1.88 -8.40 16.41
N GLN A 256 -2.24 -9.64 16.77
CA GLN A 256 -3.61 -10.09 16.64
C GLN A 256 -4.60 -9.22 17.44
N GLU A 257 -4.24 -8.78 18.64
CA GLU A 257 -5.05 -7.86 19.45
C GLU A 257 -5.24 -6.50 18.75
N PHE A 258 -4.15 -5.89 18.26
CA PHE A 258 -4.20 -4.58 17.60
C PHE A 258 -5.03 -4.62 16.32
N GLY A 259 -4.85 -5.65 15.49
CA GLY A 259 -5.61 -5.84 14.26
C GLY A 259 -7.09 -6.09 14.49
N LYS A 260 -7.47 -6.83 15.55
CA LYS A 260 -8.87 -7.00 15.98
C LYS A 260 -9.49 -5.67 16.44
N LYS A 261 -8.78 -4.90 17.26
CA LYS A 261 -9.21 -3.55 17.68
C LYS A 261 -9.41 -2.63 16.48
N ALA A 262 -8.47 -2.64 15.53
CA ALA A 262 -8.53 -1.83 14.31
C ALA A 262 -9.71 -2.22 13.40
N SER A 263 -9.95 -3.52 13.21
CA SER A 263 -11.09 -4.02 12.44
C SER A 263 -12.42 -3.63 13.08
N ALA A 264 -12.52 -3.70 14.40
CA ALA A 264 -13.70 -3.25 15.15
C ALA A 264 -13.90 -1.73 15.05
N ALA A 265 -12.82 -0.94 15.03
CA ALA A 265 -12.88 0.50 14.86
C ALA A 265 -13.39 0.89 13.45
N ILE A 266 -12.92 0.22 12.39
CA ILE A 266 -13.47 0.37 11.04
C ILE A 266 -14.97 0.03 11.03
N LYS A 267 -15.35 -1.11 11.64
CA LYS A 267 -16.75 -1.53 11.71
C LYS A 267 -17.64 -0.46 12.39
N ALA A 268 -17.14 0.16 13.45
CA ALA A 268 -17.84 1.24 14.14
C ALA A 268 -17.94 2.54 13.32
N GLU A 269 -16.93 2.85 12.51
CA GLU A 269 -16.91 4.06 11.68
C GLU A 269 -17.82 3.96 10.46
N SER A 270 -17.76 2.86 9.72
CA SER A 270 -18.38 2.76 8.39
C SER A 270 -19.29 1.55 8.20
N GLY A 271 -19.36 0.66 9.18
CA GLY A 271 -20.09 -0.61 9.06
C GLY A 271 -19.38 -1.67 8.20
N ARG A 272 -18.17 -1.40 7.67
CA ARG A 272 -17.40 -2.37 6.88
C ARG A 272 -16.74 -3.42 7.75
N ASP A 273 -16.76 -4.66 7.27
CA ASP A 273 -16.08 -5.78 7.93
C ASP A 273 -14.68 -5.96 7.33
N TYR A 274 -13.67 -5.85 8.18
CA TYR A 274 -12.30 -6.19 7.84
C TYR A 274 -11.88 -7.44 8.60
N VAL A 275 -11.16 -8.33 7.93
CA VAL A 275 -10.57 -9.52 8.55
C VAL A 275 -9.15 -9.21 9.00
N SER A 276 -8.75 -9.69 10.18
CA SER A 276 -7.37 -9.54 10.65
C SER A 276 -6.79 -10.87 11.14
N GLY A 277 -5.53 -11.11 10.80
CA GLY A 277 -4.77 -12.33 11.12
C GLY A 277 -3.38 -12.28 10.49
N SER A 278 -2.59 -13.34 10.65
CA SER A 278 -1.35 -13.43 9.89
C SER A 278 -1.65 -13.52 8.40
N LEU A 279 -0.76 -13.02 7.55
CA LEU A 279 -0.95 -13.06 6.10
C LEU A 279 -1.15 -14.50 5.62
N PHE A 280 -0.32 -15.45 6.08
CA PHE A 280 -0.42 -16.86 5.72
C PHE A 280 -1.82 -17.46 5.99
N GLU A 281 -2.44 -17.12 7.13
CA GLU A 281 -3.74 -17.66 7.55
C GLU A 281 -4.93 -16.90 6.92
N THR A 282 -4.74 -15.63 6.57
CA THR A 282 -5.84 -14.74 6.18
C THR A 282 -6.10 -14.73 4.67
N ILE A 283 -5.03 -14.83 3.86
CA ILE A 283 -5.15 -14.75 2.39
C ILE A 283 -4.64 -16.03 1.73
N TYR A 284 -3.33 -16.16 1.57
CA TYR A 284 -2.62 -17.33 1.05
C TYR A 284 -1.13 -17.20 1.38
N PRO A 285 -0.38 -18.31 1.42
CA PRO A 285 1.06 -18.27 1.65
C PRO A 285 1.80 -17.50 0.55
N SER A 286 2.67 -16.57 0.93
CA SER A 286 3.52 -15.85 -0.02
C SER A 286 4.83 -15.36 0.61
N SER A 287 5.92 -15.41 -0.15
CA SER A 287 7.25 -15.02 0.33
C SER A 287 7.82 -13.79 -0.38
N GLY A 288 8.88 -13.19 0.19
CA GLY A 288 9.57 -12.04 -0.39
C GLY A 288 8.76 -10.74 -0.31
N GLY A 289 7.86 -10.64 0.67
CA GLY A 289 7.03 -9.46 0.90
C GLY A 289 7.72 -8.39 1.74
N SER A 290 7.31 -7.14 1.55
CA SER A 290 7.88 -5.98 2.23
C SER A 290 7.65 -5.99 3.75
N MET A 291 6.46 -6.40 4.18
CA MET A 291 6.06 -6.47 5.58
C MET A 291 6.85 -7.53 6.37
N ASP A 292 6.98 -8.74 5.84
CA ASP A 292 7.77 -9.81 6.49
C ASP A 292 9.22 -9.35 6.64
N TRP A 293 9.82 -8.82 5.55
CA TRP A 293 11.18 -8.27 5.59
C TRP A 293 11.33 -7.11 6.60
N ALA A 294 10.37 -6.18 6.66
CA ALA A 294 10.41 -5.05 7.60
C ALA A 294 10.37 -5.51 9.06
N HIS A 295 9.64 -6.60 9.36
CA HIS A 295 9.59 -7.19 10.69
C HIS A 295 10.86 -7.98 11.02
N SER A 296 11.21 -8.95 10.18
CA SER A 296 12.31 -9.89 10.43
C SER A 296 13.69 -9.26 10.30
N GLU A 297 13.93 -8.56 9.20
CA GLU A 297 15.28 -8.08 8.82
C GLU A 297 15.53 -6.64 9.27
N ALA A 298 14.50 -5.78 9.28
CA ALA A 298 14.62 -4.41 9.78
C ALA A 298 14.23 -4.24 11.26
N GLY A 299 13.74 -5.31 11.91
CA GLY A 299 13.45 -5.32 13.35
C GLY A 299 12.30 -4.39 13.77
N ILE A 300 11.41 -4.01 12.85
CA ILE A 300 10.26 -3.15 13.16
C ILE A 300 9.17 -4.02 13.81
N PRO A 301 8.83 -3.80 15.09
CA PRO A 301 8.02 -4.76 15.84
C PRO A 301 6.56 -4.82 15.38
N ILE A 302 6.01 -3.71 14.86
CA ILE A 302 4.61 -3.63 14.43
C ILE A 302 4.62 -3.50 12.91
N ALA A 303 4.33 -4.58 12.20
CA ALA A 303 4.28 -4.58 10.73
C ALA A 303 2.91 -5.06 10.25
N TYR A 304 2.30 -4.32 9.33
CA TYR A 304 1.02 -4.69 8.73
C TYR A 304 0.98 -4.44 7.23
N THR A 305 0.28 -5.32 6.54
CA THR A 305 -0.24 -5.13 5.18
C THR A 305 -1.74 -4.90 5.24
N PHE A 306 -2.19 -3.79 4.67
CA PHE A 306 -3.61 -3.44 4.58
C PHE A 306 -4.10 -3.72 3.17
N GLU A 307 -5.07 -4.61 3.01
CA GLU A 307 -5.87 -4.71 1.78
C GLU A 307 -7.12 -3.84 1.96
N LEU A 308 -7.15 -2.67 1.33
CA LEU A 308 -8.23 -1.68 1.46
C LEU A 308 -9.55 -2.15 0.81
N ARG A 309 -10.50 -1.21 0.68
CA ARG A 309 -11.87 -1.46 0.20
C ARG A 309 -11.95 -2.25 -1.10
N GLY A 310 -13.09 -2.91 -1.23
CA GLY A 310 -13.36 -3.98 -2.17
C GLY A 310 -13.35 -5.29 -1.38
N PRO A 311 -14.49 -5.83 -0.94
CA PRO A 311 -14.52 -7.17 -0.38
C PRO A 311 -14.00 -8.18 -1.41
N PRO A 312 -13.63 -9.42 -1.02
CA PRO A 312 -13.07 -10.42 -1.94
C PRO A 312 -13.94 -10.70 -3.18
N ASP A 313 -15.24 -10.44 -3.09
CA ASP A 313 -16.23 -10.65 -4.15
C ASP A 313 -16.78 -9.33 -4.76
N SER A 314 -16.03 -8.23 -4.55
CA SER A 314 -16.28 -6.90 -5.11
C SER A 314 -16.39 -6.95 -6.63
N GLN A 315 -17.38 -6.25 -7.18
CA GLN A 315 -17.52 -6.09 -8.63
C GLN A 315 -16.61 -4.99 -9.19
N ASP A 316 -16.07 -4.12 -8.34
CA ASP A 316 -15.16 -3.04 -8.76
C ASP A 316 -13.70 -3.50 -8.87
N LEU A 317 -13.32 -4.59 -8.19
CA LEU A 317 -11.95 -5.09 -8.15
C LEU A 317 -10.97 -3.96 -7.77
N PHE A 318 -9.99 -3.64 -8.61
CA PHE A 318 -9.03 -2.52 -8.42
C PHE A 318 -9.54 -1.18 -8.98
N ILE A 319 -10.77 -1.13 -9.51
CA ILE A 319 -11.38 0.02 -10.19
C ILE A 319 -12.48 0.63 -9.28
N LEU A 320 -12.09 0.92 -8.05
CA LEU A 320 -12.97 1.54 -7.06
C LEU A 320 -13.31 2.97 -7.52
N PRO A 321 -14.60 3.38 -7.51
CA PRO A 321 -14.99 4.71 -7.96
C PRO A 321 -14.44 5.79 -7.01
N ALA A 322 -14.16 6.99 -7.53
CA ALA A 322 -13.49 8.03 -6.76
C ALA A 322 -14.28 8.52 -5.51
N VAL A 323 -15.60 8.35 -5.49
CA VAL A 323 -16.43 8.61 -4.30
C VAL A 323 -16.06 7.75 -3.09
N GLU A 324 -15.42 6.60 -3.31
CA GLU A 324 -14.96 5.70 -2.27
C GLU A 324 -13.58 6.09 -1.70
N ILE A 325 -12.86 7.07 -2.29
CA ILE A 325 -11.53 7.48 -1.85
C ILE A 325 -11.54 7.94 -0.39
N GLN A 326 -12.26 9.02 -0.09
CA GLN A 326 -12.29 9.58 1.25
C GLN A 326 -12.82 8.57 2.31
N PRO A 327 -13.93 7.84 2.07
CA PRO A 327 -14.38 6.82 3.02
C PRO A 327 -13.35 5.70 3.25
N THR A 328 -12.68 5.21 2.20
CA THR A 328 -11.62 4.19 2.34
C THR A 328 -10.41 4.71 3.11
N ALA A 329 -9.98 5.94 2.81
CA ALA A 329 -8.83 6.54 3.44
C ALA A 329 -9.09 6.87 4.92
N SER A 330 -10.33 7.25 5.26
CA SER A 330 -10.77 7.46 6.64
C SER A 330 -10.71 6.17 7.46
N GLU A 331 -11.23 5.06 6.92
CA GLU A 331 -11.14 3.73 7.55
C GLU A 331 -9.68 3.31 7.78
N ALA A 332 -8.84 3.46 6.76
CA ALA A 332 -7.41 3.14 6.86
C ALA A 332 -6.75 3.95 7.98
N PHE A 333 -7.03 5.25 8.03
CA PHE A 333 -6.47 6.14 9.06
C PHE A 333 -6.97 5.79 10.46
N THR A 334 -8.25 5.45 10.62
CA THR A 334 -8.82 4.96 11.88
C THR A 334 -8.16 3.68 12.35
N ALA A 335 -7.94 2.72 11.46
CA ALA A 335 -7.25 1.48 11.79
C ALA A 335 -5.78 1.74 12.18
N ILE A 336 -5.04 2.55 11.42
CA ILE A 336 -3.65 2.90 11.74
C ILE A 336 -3.56 3.57 13.11
N ARG A 337 -4.40 4.58 13.37
CA ARG A 337 -4.48 5.25 14.68
C ARG A 337 -4.73 4.24 15.80
N THR A 338 -5.69 3.33 15.61
CA THR A 338 -6.06 2.31 16.60
C THR A 338 -4.91 1.34 16.89
N ILE A 339 -4.18 0.90 15.86
CA ILE A 339 -2.98 0.04 16.02
C ILE A 339 -1.91 0.76 16.81
N VAL A 340 -1.61 2.02 16.45
CA VAL A 340 -0.58 2.83 17.10
C VAL A 340 -0.92 3.09 18.57
N GLU A 341 -2.17 3.45 18.87
CA GLU A 341 -2.65 3.67 20.25
C GLU A 341 -2.55 2.39 21.08
N ALA A 342 -3.05 1.25 20.57
CA ALA A 342 -2.99 -0.03 21.28
C ALA A 342 -1.55 -0.51 21.51
N ALA A 343 -0.66 -0.28 20.55
CA ALA A 343 0.75 -0.58 20.70
C ALA A 343 1.45 0.36 21.71
N ALA A 344 1.07 1.63 21.77
CA ALA A 344 1.59 2.56 22.76
C ALA A 344 1.19 2.16 24.20
N GLU A 345 -0.05 1.68 24.39
CA GLU A 345 -0.52 1.11 25.67
C GLU A 345 0.33 -0.08 26.13
N LYS A 346 0.76 -0.94 25.19
CA LYS A 346 1.67 -2.07 25.43
C LYS A 346 3.15 -1.68 25.57
N GLY A 347 3.48 -0.41 25.37
CA GLY A 347 4.82 0.13 25.59
C GLY A 347 5.77 0.04 24.40
N TYR A 348 5.30 -0.28 23.20
CA TYR A 348 6.16 -0.35 21.99
C TYR A 348 6.79 1.00 21.60
N TYR A 349 6.23 2.09 22.11
CA TYR A 349 6.65 3.47 21.81
C TYR A 349 7.38 4.17 22.98
N LYS A 350 7.72 3.43 24.06
CA LYS A 350 8.45 3.97 25.20
C LYS A 350 9.93 4.21 24.93
#